data_AF-A0A7Z9QGH0-F1
#
_entry.id   AF-A0A7Z9QGH0-F1
#
_cell.length_a   1.000
_cell.length_b   1.000
_cell.length_c   1.000
_cell.angle_alpha   90.00
_cell.angle_beta   90.00
_cell.angle_gamma   90.00
#
_symmetry.space_group_name_H-M   'P 1'
#
loop_
_entity.id
_entity.type
_entity.pdbx_description
1 polymer ?
#
loop_
_entity_poly.entity_id
_entity_poly.type
_entity_poly.pdbx_seq_one_letter_code
_entity_poly.pdbx_strand_id
1 'polypeptide(L)'
;MRILISLIISSTMAFSQFGKVDITIDDRLLRASERQEVSSLKDEVARFFSGRIWHEDYQGLNIPLHISLVFQGVAQKGGLKTFHAQVLISDGMDLRYFDKSVQFYYNSGRSIQYDPVIFDPLGSFLAYYAYTMLAGYMDTYNFYGGNHAYDQAREIALRGMASDFPKGWSARVQLLKEITGNKGLREARFAYYVAMNLFDQGKPDAALREFGYMMDGLKKIVYGFPVGRMQYFLKAHAKDISHKLTILGQEESLRYLADIDQENKKIYLRDLKK
;
A
#
# COMPACT_ATOMS: atom_id res chain seq x y z
N MET A 1 -3.66 -19.94 55.50
CA MET A 1 -4.12 -19.03 54.44
C MET A 1 -2.92 -18.49 53.67
N ARG A 2 -2.59 -19.09 52.52
CA ARG A 2 -1.73 -18.48 51.47
C ARG A 2 -2.18 -19.08 50.14
N ILE A 3 -3.11 -18.41 49.47
CA ILE A 3 -3.50 -18.73 48.10
C ILE A 3 -2.42 -18.10 47.20
N LEU A 4 -1.62 -18.94 46.56
CA LEU A 4 -0.64 -18.52 45.57
C LEU A 4 -1.38 -18.32 44.24
N ILE A 5 -1.63 -17.07 43.85
CA ILE A 5 -2.21 -16.75 42.54
C ILE A 5 -1.10 -16.84 41.50
N SER A 6 -1.12 -17.90 40.68
CA SER A 6 -0.27 -18.03 39.50
C SER A 6 -0.87 -17.22 38.36
N LEU A 7 -0.22 -16.10 38.00
CA LEU A 7 -0.58 -15.27 36.85
C LEU A 7 -0.13 -15.99 35.56
N ILE A 8 -1.06 -16.60 34.84
CA ILE A 8 -0.82 -17.14 33.49
C ILE A 8 -0.73 -15.94 32.54
N ILE A 9 0.49 -15.55 32.16
CA ILE A 9 0.73 -14.60 31.08
C ILE A 9 0.56 -15.37 29.78
N SER A 10 -0.65 -15.35 29.23
CA SER A 10 -0.88 -15.81 27.85
C SER A 10 -0.19 -14.84 26.90
N SER A 11 0.98 -15.23 26.37
CA SER A 11 1.61 -14.51 25.28
C SER A 11 0.75 -14.69 24.03
N THR A 12 -0.14 -13.75 23.76
CA THR A 12 -0.77 -13.69 22.44
C THR A 12 0.35 -13.38 21.44
N MET A 13 0.60 -14.31 20.52
CA MET A 13 1.42 -13.98 19.35
C MET A 13 0.63 -12.94 18.55
N ALA A 14 0.96 -11.68 18.76
CA ALA A 14 0.42 -10.60 17.94
C ALA A 14 1.00 -10.77 16.53
N PHE A 15 0.17 -11.21 15.60
CA PHE A 15 0.53 -11.22 14.18
C PHE A 15 0.35 -9.79 13.66
N SER A 16 1.47 -9.15 13.31
CA SER A 16 1.42 -7.89 12.57
C SER A 16 0.67 -8.09 11.26
N GLN A 17 -0.01 -7.04 10.79
CA GLN A 17 -0.59 -7.01 9.45
C GLN A 17 0.50 -7.01 8.38
N PHE A 18 1.68 -6.48 8.69
CA PHE A 18 2.84 -6.47 7.79
C PHE A 18 3.74 -7.66 8.09
N GLY A 19 3.92 -8.50 7.08
CA GLY A 19 4.74 -9.70 7.16
C GLY A 19 6.21 -9.38 6.97
N LYS A 20 6.67 -9.54 5.73
CA LYS A 20 8.05 -9.25 5.35
C LYS A 20 8.20 -7.76 4.99
N VAL A 21 9.00 -7.03 5.77
CA VAL A 21 9.33 -5.61 5.51
C VAL A 21 10.76 -5.49 5.01
N ASP A 22 10.92 -5.41 3.68
CA ASP A 22 12.20 -5.26 3.00
C ASP A 22 12.50 -3.78 2.75
N ILE A 23 13.63 -3.29 3.28
CA ILE A 23 13.99 -1.87 3.20
C ILE A 23 15.36 -1.69 2.55
N THR A 24 15.42 -0.83 1.55
CA THR A 24 16.66 -0.36 0.91
C THR A 24 16.83 1.13 1.16
N ILE A 25 18.03 1.52 1.62
CA ILE A 25 18.38 2.92 1.85
C ILE A 25 19.53 3.29 0.91
N ASP A 26 19.35 4.35 0.14
CA ASP A 26 20.39 5.02 -0.62
C ASP A 26 20.76 6.33 0.09
N ASP A 27 21.90 6.32 0.76
CA ASP A 27 22.45 7.42 1.56
C ASP A 27 23.65 8.10 0.91
N ARG A 28 23.87 7.85 -0.40
CA ARG A 28 25.08 8.33 -1.10
C ARG A 28 25.23 9.85 -1.08
N LEU A 29 24.12 10.59 -1.02
CA LEU A 29 24.10 12.04 -0.94
C LEU A 29 24.31 12.60 0.48
N LEU A 30 24.41 11.74 1.50
CA LEU A 30 24.72 12.13 2.87
C LEU A 30 26.23 12.12 3.13
N ARG A 31 26.68 13.03 4.00
CA ARG A 31 28.04 13.05 4.57
C ARG A 31 28.25 11.90 5.55
N ALA A 32 29.50 11.53 5.82
CA ALA A 32 29.81 10.41 6.73
C ALA A 32 29.17 10.54 8.13
N SER A 33 29.16 11.74 8.72
CA SER A 33 28.50 11.98 10.01
C SER A 33 26.97 11.80 9.93
N GLU A 34 26.36 12.24 8.85
CA GLU A 34 24.90 12.13 8.63
C GLU A 34 24.49 10.67 8.38
N ARG A 35 25.33 9.89 7.68
CA ARG A 35 25.14 8.44 7.53
C ARG A 35 25.18 7.71 8.85
N GLN A 36 26.09 8.10 9.75
CA GLN A 36 26.15 7.54 11.10
C GLN A 36 24.85 7.81 11.88
N GLU A 37 24.27 9.01 11.75
CA GLU A 37 23.00 9.38 12.40
C GLU A 37 21.80 8.58 11.90
N VAL A 38 21.80 8.12 10.65
CA VAL A 38 20.69 7.32 10.06
C VAL A 38 20.99 5.82 9.98
N SER A 39 22.10 5.38 10.57
CA SER A 39 22.56 3.98 10.50
C SER A 39 21.52 2.97 11.00
N SER A 40 20.74 3.34 12.03
CA SER A 40 19.66 2.51 12.59
C SER A 40 18.30 2.70 11.92
N LEU A 41 18.18 3.62 10.95
CA LEU A 41 16.88 4.00 10.38
C LEU A 41 16.20 2.81 9.72
N LYS A 42 16.96 1.97 9.01
CA LYS A 42 16.44 0.77 8.35
C LYS A 42 15.71 -0.14 9.34
N ASP A 43 16.38 -0.50 10.43
CA ASP A 43 15.85 -1.43 11.42
C ASP A 43 14.68 -0.82 12.20
N GLU A 44 14.75 0.48 12.49
CA GLU A 44 13.65 1.19 13.15
C GLU A 44 12.40 1.26 12.28
N VAL A 45 12.54 1.49 10.97
CA VAL A 45 11.39 1.49 10.04
C VAL A 45 10.80 0.07 9.95
N ALA A 46 11.63 -0.98 9.89
CA ALA A 46 11.14 -2.36 9.90
C ALA A 46 10.36 -2.69 11.18
N ARG A 47 10.91 -2.28 12.34
CA ARG A 47 10.24 -2.41 13.65
C ARG A 47 8.94 -1.62 13.71
N PHE A 48 8.88 -0.44 13.10
CA PHE A 48 7.70 0.42 13.13
C PHE A 48 6.49 -0.25 12.47
N PHE A 49 6.66 -0.86 11.29
CA PHE A 49 5.56 -1.55 10.60
C PHE A 49 5.18 -2.86 11.29
N SER A 50 6.18 -3.64 11.69
CA SER A 50 5.98 -5.00 12.23
C SER A 50 5.59 -5.02 13.71
N GLY A 51 5.90 -3.98 14.47
CA GLY A 51 5.75 -3.92 15.93
C GLY A 51 4.38 -3.42 16.41
N ARG A 52 3.46 -3.09 15.50
CA ARG A 52 2.16 -2.50 15.83
C ARG A 52 1.03 -3.28 15.17
N ILE A 53 -0.10 -3.38 15.88
CA ILE A 53 -1.39 -3.77 15.31
C ILE A 53 -2.04 -2.51 14.73
N TRP A 54 -2.21 -2.47 13.42
CA TRP A 54 -2.79 -1.34 12.69
C TRP A 54 -4.32 -1.39 12.61
N HIS A 55 -4.91 -2.59 12.65
CA HIS A 55 -6.36 -2.82 12.66
C HIS A 55 -6.70 -4.16 13.34
N GLU A 56 -7.64 -4.16 14.27
CA GLU A 56 -7.95 -5.33 15.11
C GLU A 56 -8.53 -6.50 14.29
N ASP A 57 -9.45 -6.24 13.37
CA ASP A 57 -10.11 -7.31 12.59
C ASP A 57 -9.28 -7.92 11.46
N TYR A 58 -8.23 -7.25 10.99
CA TYR A 58 -7.42 -7.68 9.84
C TYR A 58 -6.03 -8.16 10.26
N GLN A 59 -5.94 -8.79 11.42
CA GLN A 59 -4.69 -9.41 11.87
C GLN A 59 -4.31 -10.59 10.96
N GLY A 60 -3.01 -10.79 10.72
CA GLY A 60 -2.52 -11.93 9.95
C GLY A 60 -2.61 -11.80 8.42
N LEU A 61 -2.93 -10.62 7.87
CA LEU A 61 -2.89 -10.39 6.42
C LEU A 61 -1.51 -10.65 5.78
N ASN A 62 -0.43 -10.61 6.57
CA ASN A 62 0.94 -10.90 6.13
C ASN A 62 1.36 -10.08 4.89
N ILE A 63 1.00 -8.80 4.87
CA ILE A 63 1.23 -7.88 3.75
C ILE A 63 2.75 -7.73 3.53
N PRO A 64 3.29 -8.09 2.36
CA PRO A 64 4.68 -7.80 2.03
C PRO A 64 4.85 -6.29 1.82
N LEU A 65 5.97 -5.75 2.28
CA LEU A 65 6.26 -4.32 2.15
C LEU A 65 7.70 -4.13 1.68
N HIS A 66 7.85 -3.52 0.51
CA HIS A 66 9.12 -3.12 -0.07
C HIS A 66 9.23 -1.60 -0.01
N ILE A 67 10.22 -1.09 0.73
CA ILE A 67 10.45 0.35 0.93
C ILE A 67 11.83 0.70 0.40
N SER A 68 11.90 1.56 -0.61
CA SER A 68 13.15 2.16 -1.07
C SER A 68 13.20 3.63 -0.70
N LEU A 69 14.08 3.99 0.21
CA LEU A 69 14.32 5.36 0.66
C LEU A 69 15.61 5.89 0.04
N VAL A 70 15.52 7.00 -0.67
CA VAL A 70 16.66 7.67 -1.32
C VAL A 70 16.81 9.06 -0.72
N PHE A 71 17.89 9.29 0.02
CA PHE A 71 18.19 10.60 0.58
C PHE A 71 18.52 11.60 -0.52
N GLN A 72 17.96 12.80 -0.42
CA GLN A 72 18.23 13.93 -1.30
C GLN A 72 19.16 14.98 -0.66
N GLY A 73 19.43 14.85 0.64
CA GLY A 73 20.30 15.75 1.39
C GLY A 73 19.70 16.14 2.74
N VAL A 74 20.32 17.13 3.36
CA VAL A 74 20.00 17.63 4.71
C VAL A 74 19.80 19.13 4.65
N ALA A 75 18.84 19.65 5.41
CA ALA A 75 18.66 21.07 5.65
C ALA A 75 18.69 21.36 7.16
N GLN A 76 19.24 22.51 7.54
CA GLN A 76 19.27 22.97 8.93
C GLN A 76 18.60 24.33 9.05
N LYS A 77 17.61 24.44 9.93
CA LYS A 77 16.89 25.69 10.21
C LYS A 77 16.64 25.80 11.71
N GLY A 78 17.10 26.90 12.33
CA GLY A 78 16.88 27.16 13.76
C GLY A 78 17.46 26.08 14.68
N GLY A 79 18.62 25.51 14.33
CA GLY A 79 19.26 24.42 15.08
C GLY A 79 18.69 23.03 14.79
N LEU A 80 17.49 22.92 14.21
CA LEU A 80 16.91 21.65 13.82
C LEU A 80 17.47 21.16 12.47
N LYS A 81 18.03 19.95 12.48
CA LYS A 81 18.47 19.23 11.29
C LYS A 81 17.30 18.39 10.75
N THR A 82 17.03 18.51 9.45
CA THR A 82 16.02 17.70 8.75
C THR A 82 16.63 17.01 7.54
N PHE A 83 16.28 15.74 7.36
CA PHE A 83 16.59 14.94 6.21
C PHE A 83 15.49 15.09 5.15
N HIS A 84 15.91 15.08 3.89
CA HIS A 84 15.00 15.04 2.75
C HIS A 84 15.19 13.73 2.00
N ALA A 85 14.09 13.11 1.59
CA ALA A 85 14.14 11.86 0.86
C ALA A 85 13.00 11.74 -0.17
N GLN A 86 13.24 10.88 -1.14
CA GLN A 86 12.20 10.27 -1.95
C GLN A 86 12.00 8.84 -1.46
N VAL A 87 10.75 8.38 -1.47
CA VAL A 87 10.39 7.07 -0.95
C VAL A 87 9.49 6.37 -1.95
N LEU A 88 9.85 5.15 -2.32
CA LEU A 88 8.99 4.22 -3.04
C LEU A 88 8.53 3.15 -2.04
N ILE A 89 7.22 2.98 -1.91
CA ILE A 89 6.59 1.93 -1.09
C ILE A 89 5.73 1.07 -2.01
N SER A 90 5.88 -0.24 -1.94
CA SER A 90 5.05 -1.18 -2.69
C SER A 90 4.89 -2.50 -1.98
N ASP A 91 3.86 -3.26 -2.35
CA ASP A 91 3.68 -4.65 -1.93
C ASP A 91 4.34 -5.67 -2.88
N GLY A 92 5.01 -5.18 -3.93
CA GLY A 92 5.62 -6.03 -4.96
C GLY A 92 4.62 -6.51 -6.03
N MET A 93 3.36 -6.13 -5.91
CA MET A 93 2.28 -6.41 -6.85
C MET A 93 1.74 -5.11 -7.44
N ASP A 94 0.47 -4.79 -7.20
CA ASP A 94 -0.23 -3.66 -7.81
C ASP A 94 -0.25 -2.40 -6.95
N LEU A 95 -0.07 -2.53 -5.62
CA LEU A 95 -0.03 -1.38 -4.73
C LEU A 95 1.37 -0.78 -4.72
N ARG A 96 1.48 0.42 -5.29
CA ARG A 96 2.73 1.16 -5.42
C ARG A 96 2.53 2.65 -5.25
N TYR A 97 3.33 3.26 -4.38
CA TYR A 97 3.29 4.68 -4.08
C TYR A 97 4.69 5.28 -4.12
N PHE A 98 4.83 6.39 -4.86
CA PHE A 98 6.08 7.12 -4.95
C PHE A 98 5.92 8.52 -4.37
N ASP A 99 6.61 8.78 -3.27
CA ASP A 99 6.67 10.07 -2.59
C ASP A 99 7.97 10.79 -2.93
N LYS A 100 7.86 12.04 -3.40
CA LYS A 100 9.00 12.83 -3.87
C LYS A 100 9.52 13.84 -2.84
N SER A 101 8.81 14.02 -1.73
CA SER A 101 9.00 15.19 -0.86
C SER A 101 8.81 14.82 0.61
N VAL A 102 9.54 13.81 1.06
CA VAL A 102 9.61 13.43 2.47
C VAL A 102 10.59 14.36 3.18
N GLN A 103 10.17 14.89 4.32
CA GLN A 103 11.01 15.70 5.20
C GLN A 103 10.79 15.25 6.65
N PHE A 104 11.87 14.92 7.35
CA PHE A 104 11.80 14.49 8.74
C PHE A 104 13.09 14.81 9.49
N TYR A 105 13.02 14.85 10.80
CA TYR A 105 14.21 14.77 11.65
C TYR A 105 14.36 13.34 12.15
N TYR A 106 15.59 12.93 12.47
CA TYR A 106 15.87 11.61 13.00
C TYR A 106 17.04 11.68 14.00
N ASN A 107 16.96 10.87 15.04
CA ASN A 107 18.01 10.74 16.04
C ASN A 107 18.26 9.26 16.32
N SER A 108 19.46 8.79 15.97
CA SER A 108 19.94 7.45 16.31
C SER A 108 19.94 7.28 17.84
N GLY A 109 19.08 6.41 18.35
CA GLY A 109 18.98 6.11 19.79
C GLY A 109 17.57 6.21 20.36
N ARG A 110 16.59 6.69 19.58
CA ARG A 110 15.17 6.61 19.94
C ARG A 110 14.40 5.82 18.90
N SER A 111 13.49 4.97 19.35
CA SER A 111 12.59 4.27 18.45
C SER A 111 11.59 5.23 17.82
N ILE A 112 11.25 5.00 16.55
CA ILE A 112 10.27 5.82 15.83
C ILE A 112 8.91 5.65 16.50
N GLN A 113 8.33 6.74 16.99
CA GLN A 113 7.03 6.73 17.64
C GLN A 113 5.96 7.26 16.70
N TYR A 114 4.74 6.74 16.87
CA TYR A 114 3.56 7.30 16.23
C TYR A 114 2.44 7.45 17.26
N ASP A 115 1.90 8.65 17.33
CA ASP A 115 0.75 9.01 18.13
C ASP A 115 -0.38 9.49 17.18
N PRO A 116 -1.62 8.98 17.33
CA PRO A 116 -2.74 9.39 16.50
C PRO A 116 -3.22 10.82 16.71
N VAL A 117 -2.64 11.59 17.63
CA VAL A 117 -3.00 12.98 17.94
C VAL A 117 -1.81 13.92 17.74
N ILE A 118 -0.62 13.51 18.23
CA ILE A 118 0.60 14.30 18.15
C ILE A 118 1.33 14.00 16.84
N PHE A 119 1.52 15.03 16.02
CA PHE A 119 2.22 14.91 14.75
C PHE A 119 3.73 14.77 14.95
N ASP A 120 4.30 13.69 14.43
CA ASP A 120 5.74 13.47 14.28
C ASP A 120 6.05 13.22 12.81
N PRO A 121 6.96 13.97 12.15
CA PRO A 121 7.08 13.92 10.69
C PRO A 121 7.49 12.54 10.16
N LEU A 122 8.32 11.77 10.87
CA LEU A 122 8.73 10.44 10.42
C LEU A 122 7.68 9.39 10.77
N GLY A 123 7.26 9.33 12.03
CA GLY A 123 6.26 8.39 12.51
C GLY A 123 4.91 8.55 11.83
N SER A 124 4.43 9.79 11.68
CA SER A 124 3.21 10.09 10.92
C SER A 124 3.37 9.73 9.43
N PHE A 125 4.53 9.97 8.81
CA PHE A 125 4.76 9.57 7.42
C PHE A 125 4.67 8.06 7.22
N LEU A 126 5.30 7.28 8.11
CA LEU A 126 5.23 5.83 8.06
C LEU A 126 3.82 5.32 8.35
N ALA A 127 3.12 5.89 9.34
CA ALA A 127 1.75 5.55 9.66
C ALA A 127 0.77 5.86 8.52
N TYR A 128 0.94 7.00 7.84
CA TYR A 128 0.17 7.34 6.64
C TYR A 128 0.24 6.22 5.60
N TYR A 129 1.44 5.72 5.31
CA TYR A 129 1.61 4.64 4.33
C TYR A 129 1.22 3.26 4.86
N ALA A 130 1.35 3.00 6.16
CA ALA A 130 0.81 1.80 6.78
C ALA A 130 -0.71 1.72 6.57
N TYR A 131 -1.45 2.77 6.92
CA TYR A 131 -2.89 2.83 6.71
C TYR A 131 -3.28 2.81 5.23
N THR A 132 -2.54 3.51 4.37
CA THR A 132 -2.83 3.52 2.92
C THR A 132 -2.65 2.14 2.30
N MET A 133 -1.58 1.42 2.64
CA MET A 133 -1.34 0.05 2.15
C MET A 133 -2.38 -0.92 2.70
N LEU A 134 -2.64 -0.85 4.01
CA LEU A 134 -3.63 -1.70 4.67
C LEU A 134 -5.03 -1.52 4.07
N ALA A 135 -5.45 -0.27 3.82
CA ALA A 135 -6.72 0.04 3.18
C ALA A 135 -6.85 -0.60 1.80
N GLY A 136 -5.77 -0.59 1.01
CA GLY A 136 -5.70 -1.23 -0.29
C GLY A 136 -5.91 -2.75 -0.23
N TYR A 137 -5.44 -3.41 0.84
CA TYR A 137 -5.72 -4.83 1.09
C TYR A 137 -7.15 -5.04 1.59
N MET A 138 -7.64 -4.24 2.54
CA MET A 138 -9.00 -4.36 3.08
C MET A 138 -10.07 -4.27 1.98
N ASP A 139 -9.85 -3.43 0.95
CA ASP A 139 -10.71 -3.33 -0.23
C ASP A 139 -10.82 -4.62 -1.05
N THR A 140 -9.91 -5.58 -0.88
CA THR A 140 -9.95 -6.89 -1.57
C THR A 140 -10.78 -7.93 -0.81
N TYR A 141 -10.98 -7.75 0.50
CA TYR A 141 -11.76 -8.65 1.35
C TYR A 141 -13.21 -8.20 1.48
N ASN A 142 -13.43 -6.88 1.57
CA ASN A 142 -14.74 -6.29 1.75
C ASN A 142 -14.94 -5.14 0.76
N PHE A 143 -16.15 -5.02 0.23
CA PHE A 143 -16.51 -3.93 -0.69
C PHE A 143 -16.31 -2.57 0.01
N TYR A 144 -15.35 -1.79 -0.47
CA TYR A 144 -14.89 -0.55 0.17
C TYR A 144 -14.42 -0.69 1.63
N GLY A 145 -13.93 -1.88 2.01
CA GLY A 145 -13.46 -2.19 3.36
C GLY A 145 -12.35 -1.24 3.85
N GLY A 146 -11.54 -0.68 2.96
CA GLY A 146 -10.45 0.22 3.29
C GLY A 146 -10.86 1.64 3.68
N ASN A 147 -12.14 2.03 3.58
CA ASN A 147 -12.57 3.42 3.82
C ASN A 147 -12.07 3.99 5.15
N HIS A 148 -12.27 3.26 6.25
CA HIS A 148 -11.83 3.72 7.57
C HIS A 148 -10.31 3.94 7.63
N ALA A 149 -9.52 3.00 7.09
CA ALA A 149 -8.06 3.14 7.07
C ALA A 149 -7.60 4.29 6.14
N TYR A 150 -8.25 4.51 5.00
CA TYR A 150 -7.97 5.70 4.18
C TYR A 150 -8.32 7.00 4.90
N ASP A 151 -9.37 7.02 5.72
CA ASP A 151 -9.75 8.19 6.52
C ASP A 151 -8.68 8.45 7.61
N GLN A 152 -8.18 7.41 8.30
CA GLN A 152 -7.04 7.53 9.22
C GLN A 152 -5.82 8.12 8.53
N ALA A 153 -5.46 7.62 7.33
CA ALA A 153 -4.37 8.18 6.54
C ALA A 153 -4.64 9.66 6.17
N ARG A 154 -5.89 10.02 5.86
CA ARG A 154 -6.26 11.40 5.51
C ARG A 154 -6.09 12.34 6.69
N GLU A 155 -6.52 11.95 7.88
CA GLU A 155 -6.35 12.74 9.10
C GLU A 155 -4.87 13.00 9.41
N ILE A 156 -4.03 11.97 9.27
CA ILE A 156 -2.57 12.14 9.41
C ILE A 156 -2.05 13.16 8.40
N ALA A 157 -2.49 13.07 7.14
CA ALA A 157 -2.03 13.98 6.10
C ALA A 157 -2.47 15.43 6.32
N LEU A 158 -3.70 15.64 6.79
CA LEU A 158 -4.21 16.97 7.15
C LEU A 158 -3.44 17.57 8.32
N ARG A 159 -3.11 16.79 9.36
CA ARG A 159 -2.23 17.27 10.44
C ARG A 159 -0.84 17.61 9.95
N GLY A 160 -0.27 16.80 9.06
CA GLY A 160 1.01 17.09 8.44
C GLY A 160 1.00 18.41 7.66
N MET A 161 -0.07 18.70 6.92
CA MET A 161 -0.24 19.99 6.25
C MET A 161 -0.30 21.19 7.21
N ALA A 162 -0.89 21.01 8.39
CA ALA A 162 -1.00 22.05 9.41
C ALA A 162 0.22 22.13 10.36
N SER A 163 1.21 21.25 10.20
CA SER A 163 2.40 21.18 11.05
C SER A 163 3.52 22.12 10.62
N ASP A 164 4.58 22.18 11.42
CA ASP A 164 5.85 22.84 11.06
C ASP A 164 6.63 22.12 9.94
N PHE A 165 6.18 20.93 9.51
CA PHE A 165 6.79 20.14 8.44
C PHE A 165 5.81 19.86 7.29
N PRO A 166 5.21 20.89 6.64
CA PRO A 166 4.11 20.71 5.69
C PRO A 166 4.54 20.15 4.33
N LYS A 167 5.85 20.03 4.07
CA LYS A 167 6.40 19.62 2.77
C LYS A 167 5.87 18.23 2.37
N GLY A 168 5.25 18.17 1.19
CA GLY A 168 4.71 16.94 0.59
C GLY A 168 3.32 16.50 1.10
N TRP A 169 2.82 17.04 2.21
CA TRP A 169 1.56 16.57 2.79
C TRP A 169 0.31 16.93 1.96
N SER A 170 0.32 18.05 1.25
CA SER A 170 -0.74 18.38 0.29
C SER A 170 -0.84 17.36 -0.85
N ALA A 171 0.31 16.87 -1.34
CA ALA A 171 0.36 15.82 -2.36
C ALA A 171 -0.16 14.47 -1.80
N ARG A 172 0.09 14.17 -0.52
CA ARG A 172 -0.44 12.98 0.17
C ARG A 172 -1.97 13.03 0.36
N VAL A 173 -2.54 14.22 0.65
CA VAL A 173 -4.00 14.39 0.67
C VAL A 173 -4.59 14.18 -0.73
N GLN A 174 -3.97 14.78 -1.76
CA GLN A 174 -4.41 14.61 -3.14
C GLN A 174 -4.30 13.14 -3.61
N LEU A 175 -3.23 12.44 -3.21
CA LEU A 175 -3.03 11.01 -3.45
C LEU A 175 -4.21 10.19 -2.89
N LEU A 176 -4.60 10.41 -1.63
CA LEU A 176 -5.75 9.70 -1.05
C LEU A 176 -7.05 10.03 -1.77
N LYS A 177 -7.26 11.31 -2.12
CA LYS A 177 -8.44 11.73 -2.89
C LYS A 177 -8.53 10.99 -4.24
N GLU A 178 -7.41 10.83 -4.94
CA GLU A 178 -7.34 10.06 -6.18
C GLU A 178 -7.64 8.57 -5.97
N ILE A 179 -7.05 7.96 -4.94
CA ILE A 179 -7.25 6.54 -4.63
C ILE A 179 -8.71 6.27 -4.27
N THR A 180 -9.25 7.02 -3.30
CA THR A 180 -10.62 6.82 -2.83
C THR A 180 -11.66 7.26 -3.86
N GLY A 181 -11.33 8.27 -4.67
CA GLY A 181 -12.18 8.76 -5.74
C GLY A 181 -12.27 7.81 -6.93
N ASN A 182 -11.23 7.01 -7.19
CA ASN A 182 -11.21 6.00 -8.25
C ASN A 182 -12.04 4.76 -7.85
N LYS A 183 -13.36 4.95 -7.77
CA LYS A 183 -14.33 3.89 -7.46
C LYS A 183 -14.21 2.71 -8.43
N GLY A 184 -14.03 2.99 -9.72
CA GLY A 184 -13.88 1.96 -10.75
C GLY A 184 -12.75 0.99 -10.46
N LEU A 185 -11.57 1.49 -10.06
CA LEU A 185 -10.44 0.61 -9.70
C LEU A 185 -10.69 -0.16 -8.40
N ARG A 186 -11.28 0.47 -7.39
CA ARG A 186 -11.58 -0.20 -6.11
C ARG A 186 -12.58 -1.33 -6.31
N GLU A 187 -13.64 -1.08 -7.06
CA GLU A 187 -14.65 -2.07 -7.44
C GLU A 187 -14.03 -3.19 -8.29
N ALA A 188 -13.20 -2.84 -9.28
CA ALA A 188 -12.56 -3.84 -10.13
C ALA A 188 -11.63 -4.77 -9.35
N ARG A 189 -10.82 -4.22 -8.45
CA ARG A 189 -9.92 -5.01 -7.59
C ARG A 189 -10.71 -5.96 -6.70
N PHE A 190 -11.75 -5.48 -6.02
CA PHE A 190 -12.60 -6.33 -5.18
C PHE A 190 -13.19 -7.49 -6.00
N ALA A 191 -13.84 -7.17 -7.12
CA ALA A 191 -14.49 -8.17 -7.97
C ALA A 191 -13.49 -9.19 -8.54
N TYR A 192 -12.27 -8.78 -8.90
CA TYR A 192 -11.20 -9.68 -9.31
C TYR A 192 -10.87 -10.72 -8.24
N TYR A 193 -10.60 -10.30 -6.99
CA TYR A 193 -10.24 -11.23 -5.93
C TYR A 193 -11.37 -12.19 -5.58
N VAL A 194 -12.63 -11.71 -5.61
CA VAL A 194 -13.81 -12.57 -5.43
C VAL A 194 -13.94 -13.56 -6.60
N ALA A 195 -13.75 -13.12 -7.84
CA ALA A 195 -13.82 -13.96 -9.03
C ALA A 195 -12.77 -15.10 -8.96
N MET A 196 -11.54 -14.78 -8.59
CA MET A 196 -10.46 -15.76 -8.42
C MET A 196 -10.83 -16.81 -7.37
N ASN A 197 -11.32 -16.38 -6.21
CA ASN A 197 -11.73 -17.28 -5.14
C ASN A 197 -12.90 -18.20 -5.56
N LEU A 198 -13.93 -17.65 -6.20
CA LEU A 198 -15.06 -18.43 -6.71
C LEU A 198 -14.64 -19.43 -7.78
N PHE A 199 -13.73 -19.03 -8.66
CA PHE A 199 -13.19 -19.91 -9.69
C PHE A 199 -12.48 -21.11 -9.05
N ASP A 200 -11.62 -20.86 -8.08
CA ASP A 200 -10.85 -21.91 -7.40
C ASP A 200 -11.74 -22.81 -6.53
N GLN A 201 -12.90 -22.33 -6.09
CA GLN A 201 -13.96 -23.14 -5.47
C GLN A 201 -14.80 -23.96 -6.47
N GLY A 202 -14.50 -23.91 -7.77
CA GLY A 202 -15.26 -24.62 -8.80
C GLY A 202 -16.63 -24.01 -9.09
N LYS A 203 -16.80 -22.69 -8.91
CA LYS A 203 -18.04 -21.95 -9.21
C LYS A 203 -17.86 -21.00 -10.41
N PRO A 204 -17.64 -21.52 -11.63
CA PRO A 204 -17.26 -20.72 -12.79
C PRO A 204 -18.31 -19.67 -13.20
N ASP A 205 -19.60 -19.98 -13.11
CA ASP A 205 -20.66 -19.02 -13.45
C ASP A 205 -20.70 -17.82 -12.49
N ALA A 206 -20.43 -18.06 -11.20
CA ALA A 206 -20.34 -16.99 -10.21
C ALA A 206 -19.07 -16.17 -10.42
N ALA A 207 -17.94 -16.82 -10.67
CA ALA A 207 -16.69 -16.15 -11.00
C ALA A 207 -16.83 -15.28 -12.26
N LEU A 208 -17.53 -15.77 -13.29
CA LEU A 208 -17.77 -15.04 -14.52
C LEU A 208 -18.57 -13.74 -14.28
N ARG A 209 -19.58 -13.77 -13.40
CA ARG A 209 -20.31 -12.55 -13.02
C ARG A 209 -19.39 -11.52 -12.35
N GLU A 210 -18.54 -11.97 -11.43
CA GLU A 210 -17.59 -11.10 -10.75
C GLU A 210 -16.52 -10.55 -11.71
N PHE A 211 -16.03 -11.35 -12.65
CA PHE A 211 -15.19 -10.83 -13.73
C PHE A 211 -15.93 -9.77 -14.58
N GLY A 212 -17.23 -9.92 -14.80
CA GLY A 212 -18.07 -8.88 -15.42
C GLY A 212 -18.02 -7.55 -14.64
N TYR A 213 -18.19 -7.60 -13.31
CA TYR A 213 -18.06 -6.42 -12.45
C TYR A 213 -16.64 -5.84 -12.46
N MET A 214 -15.61 -6.69 -12.56
CA MET A 214 -14.24 -6.23 -12.76
C MET A 214 -14.12 -5.42 -14.06
N MET A 215 -14.63 -5.95 -15.17
CA MET A 215 -14.60 -5.26 -16.47
C MET A 215 -15.36 -3.93 -16.44
N ASP A 216 -16.51 -3.87 -15.77
CA ASP A 216 -17.27 -2.65 -15.61
C ASP A 216 -16.52 -1.60 -14.80
N GLY A 217 -15.86 -2.02 -13.72
CA GLY A 217 -14.97 -1.17 -12.93
C GLY A 217 -13.83 -0.59 -13.77
N LEU A 218 -13.15 -1.42 -14.58
CA LEU A 218 -12.09 -0.98 -15.48
C LEU A 218 -12.58 0.03 -16.52
N LYS A 219 -13.73 -0.23 -17.15
CA LYS A 219 -14.36 0.69 -18.12
C LYS A 219 -14.62 2.07 -17.51
N LYS A 220 -15.07 2.16 -16.25
CA LYS A 220 -15.29 3.44 -15.56
C LYS A 220 -14.01 4.27 -15.44
N ILE A 221 -12.84 3.63 -15.32
CA ILE A 221 -11.54 4.32 -15.15
C ILE A 221 -11.13 5.02 -16.45
N VAL A 222 -11.24 4.31 -17.58
CA VAL A 222 -10.75 4.75 -18.91
C VAL A 222 -11.33 6.11 -19.32
N TYR A 223 -12.52 6.46 -18.85
CA TYR A 223 -13.21 7.70 -19.21
C TYR A 223 -13.14 8.81 -18.15
N GLY A 224 -12.42 8.64 -17.02
CA GLY A 224 -12.51 9.62 -15.93
C GLY A 224 -11.39 9.66 -14.88
N PHE A 225 -10.41 8.75 -14.91
CA PHE A 225 -9.38 8.69 -13.85
C PHE A 225 -7.96 8.45 -14.39
N PRO A 226 -6.92 8.85 -13.64
CA PRO A 226 -5.54 8.51 -13.98
C PRO A 226 -5.33 6.99 -14.12
N VAL A 227 -4.93 6.55 -15.32
CA VAL A 227 -4.80 5.14 -15.68
C VAL A 227 -3.60 4.43 -15.04
N GLY A 228 -2.62 5.16 -14.51
CA GLY A 228 -1.37 4.57 -14.01
C GLY A 228 -1.56 3.50 -12.92
N ARG A 229 -2.52 3.68 -12.00
CA ARG A 229 -2.81 2.67 -10.95
C ARG A 229 -3.54 1.46 -11.50
N MET A 230 -4.42 1.65 -12.47
CA MET A 230 -5.04 0.55 -13.22
C MET A 230 -3.98 -0.26 -13.98
N GLN A 231 -2.98 0.40 -14.58
CA GLN A 231 -1.89 -0.28 -15.26
C GLN A 231 -1.05 -1.13 -14.31
N TYR A 232 -0.80 -0.69 -13.07
CA TYR A 232 -0.13 -1.54 -12.07
C TYR A 232 -0.95 -2.79 -11.74
N PHE A 233 -2.26 -2.64 -11.54
CA PHE A 233 -3.17 -3.76 -11.32
C PHE A 233 -3.17 -4.75 -12.49
N LEU A 234 -3.40 -4.26 -13.71
CA LEU A 234 -3.43 -5.12 -14.89
C LEU A 234 -2.08 -5.81 -15.11
N LYS A 235 -0.97 -5.10 -14.94
CA LYS A 235 0.38 -5.69 -15.05
C LYS A 235 0.64 -6.80 -14.03
N ALA A 236 0.21 -6.61 -12.78
CA ALA A 236 0.42 -7.60 -11.73
C ALA A 236 -0.41 -8.87 -11.97
N HIS A 237 -1.60 -8.74 -12.56
CA HIS A 237 -2.58 -9.82 -12.68
C HIS A 237 -2.85 -10.31 -14.11
N ALA A 238 -2.16 -9.78 -15.12
CA ALA A 238 -2.44 -10.04 -16.55
C ALA A 238 -2.48 -11.53 -16.89
N LYS A 239 -1.53 -12.31 -16.35
CA LYS A 239 -1.44 -13.76 -16.63
C LYS A 239 -2.63 -14.52 -16.05
N ASP A 240 -3.00 -14.21 -14.81
CA ASP A 240 -4.11 -14.89 -14.13
C ASP A 240 -5.45 -14.51 -14.75
N ILE A 241 -5.67 -13.22 -14.97
CA ILE A 241 -6.86 -12.70 -15.66
C ILE A 241 -6.98 -13.37 -17.04
N SER A 242 -5.90 -13.36 -17.83
CA SER A 242 -5.91 -13.97 -19.16
C SER A 242 -6.25 -15.44 -19.09
N HIS A 243 -5.58 -16.20 -18.23
CA HIS A 243 -5.77 -17.64 -18.12
C HIS A 243 -7.22 -18.00 -17.73
N LYS A 244 -7.77 -17.34 -16.69
CA LYS A 244 -9.13 -17.63 -16.21
C LYS A 244 -10.19 -17.21 -17.23
N LEU A 245 -10.06 -16.03 -17.84
CA LEU A 245 -11.00 -15.58 -18.87
C LEU A 245 -10.95 -16.44 -20.14
N THR A 246 -9.78 -16.99 -20.52
CA THR A 246 -9.68 -17.97 -21.61
C THR A 246 -10.45 -19.24 -21.28
N ILE A 247 -10.29 -19.79 -20.07
CA ILE A 247 -11.05 -20.99 -19.65
C ILE A 247 -12.56 -20.73 -19.66
N LEU A 248 -12.98 -19.52 -19.27
CA LEU A 248 -14.38 -19.09 -19.25
C LEU A 248 -14.91 -18.66 -20.64
N GLY A 249 -14.11 -18.78 -21.71
CA GLY A 249 -14.53 -18.42 -23.08
C GLY A 249 -14.78 -16.93 -23.31
N GLN A 250 -14.18 -16.04 -22.52
CA GLN A 250 -14.45 -14.60 -22.55
C GLN A 250 -13.55 -13.85 -23.55
N GLU A 251 -13.64 -14.19 -24.84
CA GLU A 251 -12.78 -13.63 -25.88
C GLU A 251 -12.91 -12.12 -26.04
N GLU A 252 -14.13 -11.58 -25.97
CA GLU A 252 -14.37 -10.13 -26.08
C GLU A 252 -13.70 -9.36 -24.94
N SER A 253 -13.76 -9.91 -23.73
CA SER A 253 -13.11 -9.29 -22.57
C SER A 253 -11.59 -9.30 -22.71
N LEU A 254 -11.01 -10.38 -23.23
CA LEU A 254 -9.57 -10.48 -23.52
C LEU A 254 -9.14 -9.47 -24.59
N ARG A 255 -9.93 -9.28 -25.65
CA ARG A 255 -9.67 -8.26 -26.68
C ARG A 255 -9.74 -6.85 -26.10
N TYR A 256 -10.74 -6.57 -25.28
CA TYR A 256 -10.84 -5.27 -24.61
C TYR A 256 -9.64 -4.99 -23.68
N LEU A 257 -9.20 -5.99 -22.89
CA LEU A 257 -8.01 -5.85 -22.04
C LEU A 257 -6.75 -5.58 -22.88
N ALA A 258 -6.60 -6.26 -24.01
CA ALA A 258 -5.52 -6.01 -24.96
C ALA A 258 -5.54 -4.59 -25.54
N ASP A 259 -6.70 -3.94 -25.61
CA ASP A 259 -6.83 -2.57 -26.08
C ASP A 259 -6.44 -1.54 -25.01
N ILE A 260 -6.82 -1.76 -23.75
CA ILE A 260 -6.54 -0.82 -22.65
C ILE A 260 -5.18 -1.04 -21.97
N ASP A 261 -4.59 -2.22 -22.10
CA ASP A 261 -3.29 -2.60 -21.54
C ASP A 261 -2.36 -3.17 -22.63
N GLN A 262 -1.88 -2.26 -23.48
CA GLN A 262 -1.06 -2.57 -24.64
C GLN A 262 0.26 -3.27 -24.28
N GLU A 263 0.83 -3.01 -23.10
CA GLU A 263 2.07 -3.65 -22.65
C GLU A 263 1.90 -5.17 -22.51
N ASN A 264 0.73 -5.62 -22.05
CA ASN A 264 0.42 -7.04 -21.87
C ASN A 264 -0.49 -7.62 -22.95
N LYS A 265 -0.71 -6.90 -24.06
CA LYS A 265 -1.53 -7.34 -25.21
C LYS A 265 -1.25 -8.77 -25.65
N LYS A 266 0.03 -9.15 -25.73
CA LYS A 266 0.43 -10.51 -26.13
C LYS A 266 -0.01 -11.59 -25.15
N ILE A 267 -0.12 -11.25 -23.86
CA ILE A 267 -0.59 -12.17 -22.82
C ILE A 267 -2.08 -12.45 -23.05
N TYR A 268 -2.91 -11.41 -23.16
CA TYR A 268 -4.35 -11.56 -23.33
C TYR A 268 -4.77 -12.28 -24.62
N LEU A 269 -4.02 -12.07 -25.70
CA LEU A 269 -4.35 -12.65 -27.01
C LEU A 269 -3.66 -13.99 -27.28
N ARG A 270 -2.83 -14.50 -26.35
CA ARG A 270 -1.98 -15.68 -26.59
C ARG A 270 -2.77 -16.92 -27.00
N ASP A 271 -3.87 -17.16 -26.29
CA ASP A 271 -4.63 -18.41 -26.36
C ASP A 271 -5.96 -18.23 -27.13
N LEU A 272 -6.19 -17.04 -27.71
CA LEU A 272 -7.32 -16.82 -28.61
C LEU A 272 -7.03 -17.49 -29.95
N LYS A 273 -7.92 -18.39 -30.39
CA LYS A 273 -7.80 -19.01 -31.71
C LYS A 273 -7.82 -17.92 -32.80
N LYS A 274 -6.93 -18.06 -33.79
CA LYS A 274 -6.96 -17.23 -35.00
C LYS A 274 -8.19 -17.55 -35.83
#